data_AF-A0A1W9SCK5-F1
#
_entry.id   AF-A0A1W9SCK5-F1
#
_cell.length_a   1.000
_cell.length_b   1.000
_cell.length_c   1.000
_cell.angle_alpha   90.00
_cell.angle_beta   90.00
_cell.angle_gamma   90.00
#
_symmetry.space_group_name_H-M   'P 1'
#
loop_
_entity.id
_entity.type
_entity.pdbx_description
1 polymer ?
#
loop_
_entity_poly.entity_id
_entity_poly.type
_entity_poly.pdbx_seq_one_letter_code
_entity_poly.pdbx_strand_id
1 'polypeptide(L)'
;MINENDLISLQKMLIPTEIESSLDKASVANLCRTTADLKMAGICIESKHISFAWNCLERHKIPILIRENFNGNKKKALAKLTEFFDAGVHFCELDISMISDLIEQNFPTKKIIVSIPYHEISSRKKAIEIMNSFSPFYGISLVQDGSSEIEKLTAVFRLFEGIKDVQSIPKWFLFDLPPTKNAPLFAQNIMRLGEKKLIGIDTKISFHLPQKTIKYFTRINGGK
;
A
#
# COMPACT_ATOMS: atom_id res chain seq x y z
N MET A 1 4.92 1.83 -25.14
CA MET A 1 3.55 2.33 -24.90
C MET A 1 2.85 1.28 -24.06
N ILE A 2 2.11 1.67 -23.01
CA ILE A 2 1.33 0.71 -22.20
C ILE A 2 0.01 0.47 -22.93
N ASN A 3 -0.39 -0.79 -23.11
CA ASN A 3 -1.65 -1.11 -23.77
C ASN A 3 -2.84 -0.92 -22.80
N GLU A 4 -4.06 -0.83 -23.34
CA GLU A 4 -5.29 -0.58 -22.57
C GLU A 4 -5.60 -1.67 -21.54
N ASN A 5 -5.36 -2.95 -21.87
CA ASN A 5 -5.61 -4.07 -20.96
C ASN A 5 -4.69 -4.06 -19.73
N ASP A 6 -3.43 -3.69 -19.92
CA ASP A 6 -2.47 -3.52 -18.84
C ASP A 6 -2.94 -2.40 -17.89
N LEU A 7 -3.55 -1.34 -18.41
CA LEU A 7 -4.05 -0.22 -17.62
C LEU A 7 -5.30 -0.56 -16.83
N ILE A 8 -6.23 -1.32 -17.43
CA ILE A 8 -7.40 -1.86 -16.73
C ILE A 8 -6.96 -2.80 -15.60
N SER A 9 -5.94 -3.63 -15.86
CA SER A 9 -5.39 -4.54 -14.85
C SER A 9 -4.71 -3.77 -13.72
N LEU A 10 -3.88 -2.78 -14.06
CA LEU A 10 -3.26 -1.86 -13.11
C LEU A 10 -4.29 -1.13 -12.26
N GLN A 11 -5.39 -0.65 -12.86
CA GLN A 11 -6.45 0.08 -12.16
C GLN A 11 -7.02 -0.71 -10.98
N LYS A 12 -7.23 -2.02 -11.16
CA LYS A 12 -7.75 -2.91 -10.11
C LYS A 12 -6.77 -3.15 -8.98
N MET A 13 -5.49 -2.78 -9.16
CA MET A 13 -4.42 -2.89 -8.17
C MET A 13 -4.15 -1.58 -7.44
N LEU A 14 -4.84 -0.49 -7.82
CA LEU A 14 -4.66 0.82 -7.21
C LEU A 14 -5.34 0.89 -5.84
N ILE A 15 -4.69 1.59 -4.92
CA ILE A 15 -5.21 2.03 -3.64
C ILE A 15 -5.12 3.56 -3.67
N PRO A 16 -6.18 4.28 -4.06
CA PRO A 16 -6.25 5.71 -3.91
C PRO A 16 -5.92 6.11 -2.47
N THR A 17 -4.94 6.99 -2.34
CA THR A 17 -4.48 7.54 -1.07
C THR A 17 -4.77 9.03 -1.06
N GLU A 18 -5.45 9.49 -0.02
CA GLU A 18 -5.69 10.91 0.20
C GLU A 18 -5.26 11.28 1.62
N ILE A 19 -4.06 11.85 1.74
CA ILE A 19 -3.42 12.30 2.99
C ILE A 19 -3.44 13.83 3.04
N GLU A 20 -4.53 14.46 2.59
CA GLU A 20 -4.68 15.92 2.73
C GLU A 20 -5.64 16.21 3.89
N SER A 21 -5.15 16.97 4.87
CA SER A 21 -5.85 17.30 6.11
C SER A 21 -7.15 18.10 5.91
N SER A 22 -7.38 18.60 4.70
CA SER A 22 -8.50 19.47 4.29
C SER A 22 -9.69 18.72 3.69
N LEU A 23 -9.69 17.39 3.65
CA LEU A 23 -10.79 16.65 3.03
C LEU A 23 -12.09 16.80 3.79
N ASP A 24 -13.09 17.30 3.07
CA ASP A 24 -14.47 17.27 3.51
C ASP A 24 -15.12 15.90 3.21
N LYS A 25 -16.30 15.68 3.78
CA LYS A 25 -17.05 14.43 3.56
C LYS A 25 -17.40 14.22 2.08
N ALA A 26 -17.53 15.29 1.30
CA ALA A 26 -17.88 15.20 -0.13
C ALA A 26 -16.72 14.60 -0.94
N SER A 27 -15.49 15.00 -0.64
CA SER A 27 -14.28 14.47 -1.27
C SER A 27 -14.11 12.99 -0.95
N VAL A 28 -14.27 12.60 0.31
CA VAL A 28 -14.22 11.19 0.73
C VAL A 28 -15.34 10.37 0.06
N ALA A 29 -16.55 10.91 -0.07
CA ALA A 29 -17.65 10.24 -0.76
C ALA A 29 -17.34 10.01 -2.23
N ASN A 30 -16.78 11.02 -2.90
CA ASN A 30 -16.36 10.92 -4.29
C ASN A 30 -15.23 9.89 -4.46
N LEU A 31 -14.27 9.85 -3.54
CA LEU A 31 -13.20 8.87 -3.54
C LEU A 31 -13.75 7.46 -3.37
N CYS A 32 -14.63 7.23 -2.38
CA CYS A 32 -15.27 5.94 -2.17
C CYS A 32 -16.03 5.46 -3.41
N ARG A 33 -16.83 6.34 -4.02
CA ARG A 33 -17.55 6.05 -5.27
C ARG A 33 -16.59 5.69 -6.41
N THR A 34 -15.54 6.50 -6.60
CA THR A 34 -14.54 6.26 -7.65
C THR A 34 -13.85 4.91 -7.45
N THR A 35 -13.44 4.58 -6.22
CA THR A 35 -12.84 3.30 -5.86
C THR A 35 -13.78 2.13 -6.16
N ALA A 36 -15.07 2.28 -5.86
CA ALA A 36 -16.10 1.28 -6.13
C ALA A 36 -16.39 1.07 -7.62
N ASP A 37 -16.63 2.16 -8.35
CA ASP A 37 -16.94 2.13 -9.78
C ASP A 37 -15.79 1.53 -10.58
N LEU A 38 -14.56 1.88 -10.21
CA LEU A 38 -13.34 1.42 -10.87
C LEU A 38 -12.81 0.08 -10.34
N LYS A 39 -13.49 -0.54 -9.36
CA LYS A 39 -13.13 -1.82 -8.73
C LYS A 39 -11.67 -1.87 -8.29
N MET A 40 -11.21 -0.80 -7.65
CA MET A 40 -9.85 -0.65 -7.13
C MET A 40 -9.58 -1.59 -5.95
N ALA A 41 -8.30 -1.81 -5.61
CA ALA A 41 -7.87 -2.80 -4.62
C ALA A 41 -8.26 -2.45 -3.18
N GLY A 42 -8.46 -1.17 -2.90
CA GLY A 42 -8.76 -0.64 -1.57
C GLY A 42 -8.77 0.88 -1.60
N ILE A 43 -8.90 1.49 -0.42
CA ILE A 43 -8.74 2.93 -0.23
C ILE A 43 -7.82 3.16 0.98
N CYS A 44 -6.99 4.20 0.94
CA CYS A 44 -6.20 4.63 2.09
C CYS A 44 -6.65 6.02 2.53
N ILE A 45 -7.17 6.13 3.77
CA ILE A 45 -7.80 7.35 4.29
C ILE A 45 -7.28 7.72 5.69
N GLU A 46 -7.49 8.97 6.08
CA GLU A 46 -7.28 9.42 7.45
C GLU A 46 -8.31 8.79 8.42
N SER A 47 -7.86 8.55 9.65
CA SER A 47 -8.64 7.88 10.70
C SER A 47 -9.99 8.54 11.01
N LYS A 48 -10.08 9.88 10.92
CA LYS A 48 -11.33 10.64 11.15
C LYS A 48 -12.45 10.30 10.16
N HIS A 49 -12.14 9.69 9.03
CA HIS A 49 -13.09 9.37 7.97
C HIS A 49 -13.49 7.88 7.91
N ILE A 50 -12.95 7.02 8.80
CA ILE A 50 -13.19 5.56 8.76
C ILE A 50 -14.67 5.21 8.74
N SER A 51 -15.46 5.69 9.71
CA SER A 51 -16.88 5.33 9.82
C SER A 51 -17.68 5.76 8.58
N PHE A 52 -17.32 6.90 7.99
CA PHE A 52 -17.97 7.38 6.77
C PHE A 52 -17.60 6.51 5.56
N ALA A 53 -16.31 6.24 5.37
CA ALA A 53 -15.84 5.39 4.27
C ALA A 53 -16.36 3.95 4.38
N TRP A 54 -16.44 3.40 5.61
CA TRP A 54 -17.03 2.09 5.87
C TRP A 54 -18.47 2.01 5.34
N ASN A 55 -19.31 2.98 5.73
CA ASN A 55 -20.70 3.04 5.27
C ASN A 55 -20.81 3.13 3.73
N CYS A 56 -19.85 3.76 3.07
CA CYS A 56 -19.82 3.84 1.61
C CYS A 56 -19.33 2.55 0.93
N LEU A 57 -18.40 1.81 1.54
CA LEU A 57 -17.63 0.75 0.88
C LEU A 57 -17.96 -0.67 1.32
N GLU A 58 -18.61 -0.86 2.47
CA GLU A 58 -18.91 -2.18 3.04
C GLU A 58 -19.65 -3.08 2.04
N ARG A 59 -20.65 -2.53 1.35
CA ARG A 59 -21.45 -3.25 0.33
C ARG A 59 -20.63 -3.70 -0.88
N HIS A 60 -19.51 -3.02 -1.15
CA HIS A 60 -18.61 -3.31 -2.25
C HIS A 60 -17.48 -4.27 -1.84
N LYS A 61 -17.36 -4.62 -0.54
CA LYS A 61 -16.28 -5.44 0.02
C LYS A 61 -14.88 -4.88 -0.31
N ILE A 62 -14.77 -3.56 -0.38
CA ILE A 62 -13.51 -2.87 -0.69
C ILE A 62 -12.74 -2.66 0.62
N PRO A 63 -11.49 -3.15 0.73
CA PRO A 63 -10.67 -2.96 1.91
C PRO A 63 -10.41 -1.48 2.22
N ILE A 64 -10.52 -1.14 3.50
CA ILE A 64 -10.09 0.16 4.02
C ILE A 64 -8.73 -0.02 4.67
N LEU A 65 -7.78 0.80 4.21
CA LEU A 65 -6.46 0.96 4.78
C LEU A 65 -6.38 2.32 5.46
N ILE A 66 -5.55 2.39 6.48
CA ILE A 66 -5.13 3.66 7.07
C ILE A 66 -3.61 3.71 7.12
N ARG A 67 -3.05 4.90 6.97
CA ARG A 67 -1.65 5.19 7.21
C ARG A 67 -1.60 6.21 8.33
N GLU A 68 -1.08 5.82 9.48
CA GLU A 68 -1.06 6.69 10.67
C GLU A 68 0.37 6.75 11.22
N ASN A 69 0.85 7.97 11.48
CA ASN A 69 2.13 8.17 12.14
C ASN A 69 1.90 8.45 13.63
N PHE A 70 2.23 7.47 14.47
CA PHE A 70 2.07 7.59 15.93
C PHE A 70 3.19 8.37 16.62
N ASN A 71 4.19 8.89 15.88
CA ASN A 71 5.33 9.64 16.40
C ASN A 71 6.01 8.94 17.60
N GLY A 72 6.11 7.60 17.55
CA GLY A 72 6.70 6.79 18.63
C GLY A 72 5.87 6.67 19.91
N ASN A 73 4.62 7.17 19.98
CA ASN A 73 3.77 7.01 21.15
C ASN A 73 3.10 5.62 21.19
N LYS A 74 3.82 4.66 21.78
CA LYS A 74 3.43 3.24 21.85
C LYS A 74 2.04 2.99 22.43
N LYS A 75 1.74 3.60 23.59
CA LYS A 75 0.46 3.40 24.28
C LYS A 75 -0.72 3.92 23.46
N LYS A 76 -0.54 5.08 22.83
CA LYS A 76 -1.57 5.66 21.95
C LYS A 76 -1.77 4.81 20.69
N ALA A 77 -0.69 4.27 20.13
CA ALA A 77 -0.74 3.45 18.92
C ALA A 77 -1.62 2.21 19.10
N LEU A 78 -1.42 1.43 20.15
CA LEU A 78 -2.20 0.20 20.36
C LEU A 78 -3.69 0.44 20.58
N ALA A 79 -4.03 1.43 21.42
CA ALA A 79 -5.43 1.78 21.67
C ALA A 79 -6.12 2.19 20.36
N LYS A 80 -5.44 3.04 19.56
CA LYS A 80 -5.96 3.48 18.26
C LYS A 80 -6.08 2.35 17.25
N LEU A 81 -5.10 1.46 17.15
CA LEU A 81 -5.16 0.31 16.26
C LEU A 81 -6.37 -0.59 16.56
N THR A 82 -6.66 -0.82 17.84
CA THR A 82 -7.83 -1.59 18.26
C THR A 82 -9.13 -0.87 17.84
N GLU A 83 -9.25 0.43 18.13
CA GLU A 83 -10.39 1.25 17.71
C GLU A 83 -10.60 1.21 16.18
N PHE A 84 -9.51 1.24 15.39
CA PHE A 84 -9.59 1.20 13.94
C PHE A 84 -10.14 -0.13 13.43
N PHE A 85 -9.66 -1.25 13.96
CA PHE A 85 -10.14 -2.56 13.56
C PHE A 85 -11.59 -2.81 13.95
N ASP A 86 -12.01 -2.32 15.12
CA ASP A 86 -13.41 -2.38 15.56
C ASP A 86 -14.32 -1.51 14.68
N ALA A 87 -13.78 -0.41 14.13
CA ALA A 87 -14.48 0.47 13.19
C ALA A 87 -14.50 -0.02 11.73
N GLY A 88 -13.99 -1.23 11.45
CA GLY A 88 -14.03 -1.84 10.12
C GLY A 88 -12.82 -1.58 9.23
N VAL A 89 -11.72 -1.03 9.77
CA VAL A 89 -10.45 -0.99 9.04
C VAL A 89 -9.96 -2.41 8.81
N HIS A 90 -9.51 -2.69 7.58
CA HIS A 90 -9.02 -4.00 7.22
C HIS A 90 -7.52 -4.13 7.50
N PHE A 91 -6.76 -3.07 7.20
CA PHE A 91 -5.32 -3.03 7.38
C PHE A 91 -4.84 -1.68 7.91
N CYS A 92 -3.83 -1.71 8.78
CA CYS A 92 -3.12 -0.51 9.21
C CYS A 92 -1.70 -0.55 8.65
N GLU A 93 -1.32 0.51 7.96
CA GLU A 93 0.04 0.73 7.49
C GLU A 93 0.82 1.55 8.53
N LEU A 94 1.94 1.01 9.02
CA LEU A 94 2.73 1.56 10.11
C LEU A 94 4.21 1.66 9.74
N ASP A 95 4.90 2.68 10.25
CA ASP A 95 6.33 2.84 10.09
C ASP A 95 7.13 1.66 10.69
N ILE A 96 8.24 1.28 10.03
CA ILE A 96 9.17 0.23 10.47
C ILE A 96 9.62 0.39 11.93
N SER A 97 9.73 1.62 12.44
CA SER A 97 10.08 1.91 13.83
C SER A 97 9.07 1.36 14.87
N MET A 98 7.84 1.04 14.47
CA MET A 98 6.78 0.54 15.37
C MET A 98 6.80 -0.98 15.57
N ILE A 99 7.59 -1.75 14.81
CA ILE A 99 7.53 -3.21 14.77
C ILE A 99 7.85 -3.86 16.10
N SER A 100 8.99 -3.48 16.71
CA SER A 100 9.48 -4.07 17.96
C SER A 100 8.41 -3.97 19.04
N ASP A 101 7.73 -2.82 19.08
CA ASP A 101 6.72 -2.51 20.07
C ASP A 101 5.46 -3.36 19.92
N LEU A 102 5.08 -3.70 18.69
CA LEU A 102 3.93 -4.56 18.42
C LEU A 102 4.23 -6.01 18.80
N ILE A 103 5.45 -6.49 18.52
CA ILE A 103 5.89 -7.84 18.86
C ILE A 103 5.99 -8.00 20.37
N GLU A 104 6.65 -7.07 21.07
CA GLU A 104 6.80 -7.09 22.53
C GLU A 104 5.45 -7.14 23.26
N GLN A 105 4.42 -6.52 22.68
CA GLN A 105 3.08 -6.46 23.26
C GLN A 105 2.13 -7.57 22.75
N ASN A 106 2.64 -8.55 21.98
CA ASN A 106 1.87 -9.64 21.39
C ASN A 106 0.64 -9.16 20.59
N PHE A 107 0.75 -8.01 19.93
CA PHE A 107 -0.36 -7.44 19.18
C PHE A 107 -0.67 -8.28 17.92
N PRO A 108 -1.94 -8.44 17.51
CA PRO A 108 -2.29 -9.17 16.28
C PRO A 108 -1.70 -8.52 15.01
N THR A 109 -0.60 -9.07 14.50
CA THR A 109 0.15 -8.53 13.34
C THR A 109 -0.44 -8.87 11.97
N LYS A 110 -1.42 -9.79 11.91
CA LYS A 110 -2.05 -10.26 10.65
C LYS A 110 -2.87 -9.20 9.89
N LYS A 111 -3.05 -8.02 10.47
CA LYS A 111 -3.70 -6.86 9.83
C LYS A 111 -2.75 -5.67 9.66
N ILE A 112 -1.46 -5.87 9.89
CA ILE A 112 -0.46 -4.81 9.85
C ILE A 112 0.38 -4.94 8.57
N ILE A 113 0.47 -3.82 7.85
CA ILE A 113 1.38 -3.62 6.73
C ILE A 113 2.49 -2.69 7.21
N VAL A 114 3.75 -3.00 6.93
CA VAL A 114 4.86 -2.19 7.42
C VAL A 114 5.43 -1.31 6.31
N SER A 115 5.41 0.01 6.52
CA SER A 115 6.02 1.02 5.67
C SER A 115 7.54 1.01 5.81
N ILE A 116 8.21 0.95 4.68
CA ILE A 116 9.66 0.96 4.56
C ILE A 116 10.02 2.00 3.51
N PRO A 117 10.82 3.02 3.86
CA PRO A 117 11.40 3.92 2.86
C PRO A 117 12.23 3.15 1.82
N TYR A 118 12.17 3.54 0.54
CA TYR A 118 12.95 2.89 -0.51
C TYR A 118 14.47 2.87 -0.24
N HIS A 119 15.03 3.93 0.36
CA HIS A 119 16.46 4.04 0.68
C HIS A 119 16.95 3.02 1.71
N GLU A 120 16.05 2.51 2.56
CA GLU A 120 16.36 1.41 3.50
C GLU A 120 16.70 0.11 2.76
N ILE A 121 16.29 -0.05 1.49
CA ILE A 121 16.61 -1.22 0.65
C ILE A 121 17.86 -0.95 -0.20
N SER A 122 18.94 -0.60 0.47
CA SER A 122 20.22 -0.21 -0.14
C SER A 122 21.01 -1.38 -0.76
N SER A 123 20.72 -2.61 -0.37
CA SER A 123 21.40 -3.82 -0.87
C SER A 123 20.50 -5.06 -0.82
N ARG A 124 20.87 -6.13 -1.54
CA ARG A 124 20.19 -7.43 -1.44
C ARG A 124 20.24 -7.99 -0.01
N LYS A 125 21.39 -7.88 0.68
CA LYS A 125 21.52 -8.35 2.07
C LYS A 125 20.50 -7.66 2.98
N LYS A 126 20.41 -6.34 2.88
CA LYS A 126 19.46 -5.54 3.67
C LYS A 126 18.00 -5.88 3.33
N ALA A 127 17.68 -6.15 2.07
CA ALA A 127 16.36 -6.60 1.66
C ALA A 127 15.94 -7.94 2.31
N ILE A 128 16.87 -8.89 2.39
CA ILE A 128 16.66 -10.19 3.06
C ILE A 128 16.47 -10.00 4.56
N GLU A 129 17.32 -9.19 5.21
CA GLU A 129 17.21 -8.85 6.63
C GLU A 129 15.84 -8.26 6.96
N ILE A 130 15.41 -7.28 6.16
CA ILE A 130 14.08 -6.69 6.18
C ILE A 130 13.06 -7.82 6.11
N MET A 131 12.94 -8.56 5.01
CA MET A 131 11.86 -9.54 4.83
C MET A 131 11.80 -10.63 5.92
N ASN A 132 12.95 -11.11 6.41
CA ASN A 132 12.97 -12.09 7.50
C ASN A 132 12.40 -11.52 8.81
N SER A 133 12.65 -10.24 9.11
CA SER A 133 12.04 -9.58 10.27
C SER A 133 10.52 -9.38 10.15
N PHE A 134 9.95 -9.53 8.95
CA PHE A 134 8.53 -9.27 8.66
C PHE A 134 7.64 -10.51 8.60
N SER A 135 8.18 -11.70 8.86
CA SER A 135 7.42 -12.96 8.86
C SER A 135 6.07 -12.92 9.60
N PRO A 136 5.91 -12.23 10.76
CA PRO A 136 4.62 -12.20 11.43
C PRO A 136 3.61 -11.19 10.84
N PHE A 137 4.03 -10.26 9.97
CA PHE A 137 3.20 -9.17 9.45
C PHE A 137 2.47 -9.56 8.16
N TYR A 138 1.37 -8.87 7.87
CA TYR A 138 0.58 -9.17 6.69
C TYR A 138 1.26 -8.71 5.39
N GLY A 139 1.91 -7.55 5.41
CA GLY A 139 2.46 -6.96 4.20
C GLY A 139 3.63 -6.01 4.44
N ILE A 140 4.29 -5.65 3.34
CA ILE A 140 5.32 -4.62 3.26
C ILE A 140 4.84 -3.54 2.30
N SER A 141 5.03 -2.28 2.67
CA SER A 141 4.76 -1.11 1.83
C SER A 141 6.06 -0.34 1.59
N LEU A 142 6.42 -0.08 0.33
CA LEU A 142 7.54 0.82 0.01
C LEU A 142 7.03 2.24 -0.19
N VAL A 143 7.40 3.14 0.73
CA VAL A 143 6.85 4.50 0.82
C VAL A 143 7.79 5.56 0.27
N GLN A 144 7.24 6.71 -0.14
CA GLN A 144 8.04 7.81 -0.68
C GLN A 144 8.98 8.43 0.36
N ASP A 145 10.23 8.68 -0.04
CA ASP A 145 11.30 9.12 0.86
C ASP A 145 12.34 10.03 0.17
N GLY A 146 11.95 10.70 -0.91
CA GLY A 146 12.85 11.55 -1.72
C GLY A 146 13.71 10.80 -2.74
N SER A 147 13.72 9.46 -2.74
CA SER A 147 14.44 8.65 -3.72
C SER A 147 13.99 8.91 -5.16
N SER A 148 14.94 8.87 -6.10
CA SER A 148 14.69 8.94 -7.54
C SER A 148 13.90 7.73 -8.05
N GLU A 149 13.26 7.84 -9.22
CA GLU A 149 12.52 6.72 -9.83
C GLU A 149 13.41 5.47 -10.05
N ILE A 150 14.69 5.67 -10.38
CA ILE A 150 15.67 4.58 -10.58
C ILE A 150 16.00 3.89 -9.26
N GLU A 151 16.25 4.64 -8.19
CA GLU A 151 16.51 4.07 -6.86
C GLU A 151 15.31 3.27 -6.36
N LYS A 152 14.10 3.79 -6.58
CA LYS A 152 12.87 3.08 -6.24
C LYS A 152 12.74 1.74 -6.96
N LEU A 153 12.93 1.71 -8.29
CA LEU A 153 12.92 0.45 -9.05
C LEU A 153 14.02 -0.51 -8.60
N THR A 154 15.21 0.02 -8.29
CA THR A 154 16.34 -0.78 -7.81
C THR A 154 16.04 -1.43 -6.46
N ALA A 155 15.42 -0.68 -5.54
CA ALA A 155 14.96 -1.19 -4.26
C ALA A 155 13.89 -2.29 -4.42
N VAL A 156 12.90 -2.10 -5.31
CA VAL A 156 11.90 -3.16 -5.63
C VAL A 156 12.58 -4.42 -6.15
N PHE A 157 13.55 -4.26 -7.06
CA PHE A 157 14.29 -5.39 -7.60
C PHE A 157 15.03 -6.15 -6.50
N ARG A 158 15.76 -5.45 -5.63
CA ARG A 158 16.46 -6.04 -4.48
C ARG A 158 15.51 -6.76 -3.52
N LEU A 159 14.34 -6.17 -3.26
CA LEU A 159 13.29 -6.79 -2.44
C LEU A 159 12.84 -8.13 -3.02
N PHE A 160 12.47 -8.15 -4.30
CA PHE A 160 12.04 -9.40 -4.96
C PHE A 160 13.16 -10.41 -5.16
N GLU A 161 14.42 -9.97 -5.29
CA GLU A 161 15.55 -10.90 -5.32
C GLU A 161 15.76 -11.63 -4.00
N GLY A 162 15.58 -10.93 -2.88
CA GLY A 162 15.73 -11.54 -1.56
C GLY A 162 14.67 -12.58 -1.24
N ILE A 163 13.55 -12.64 -1.97
CA ILE A 163 12.43 -13.57 -1.71
C ILE A 163 12.90 -15.04 -1.72
N LYS A 164 13.87 -15.37 -2.56
CA LYS A 164 14.39 -16.74 -2.67
C LYS A 164 15.09 -17.22 -1.39
N ASP A 165 15.51 -16.28 -0.55
CA ASP A 165 16.35 -16.52 0.62
C ASP A 165 15.57 -16.35 1.94
N VAL A 166 14.25 -16.23 1.88
CA VAL A 166 13.39 -16.07 3.08
C VAL A 166 12.40 -17.21 3.24
N GLN A 167 12.09 -17.55 4.49
CA GLN A 167 11.22 -18.68 4.82
C GLN A 167 9.72 -18.33 4.70
N SER A 168 9.38 -17.07 4.93
CA SER A 168 8.00 -16.57 4.91
C SER A 168 7.93 -15.31 4.06
N ILE A 169 7.01 -15.31 3.10
CA ILE A 169 6.82 -14.20 2.17
C ILE A 169 5.59 -13.40 2.62
N PRO A 170 5.67 -12.06 2.67
CA PRO A 170 4.52 -11.22 2.96
C PRO A 170 3.33 -11.52 2.04
N LYS A 171 2.12 -11.45 2.58
CA LYS A 171 0.88 -11.68 1.81
C LYS A 171 0.52 -10.49 0.93
N TRP A 172 1.08 -9.32 1.20
CA TRP A 172 0.86 -8.12 0.40
C TRP A 172 2.13 -7.29 0.25
N PHE A 173 2.50 -7.01 -1.00
CA PHE A 173 3.44 -5.94 -1.34
C PHE A 173 2.68 -4.71 -1.84
N LEU A 174 2.98 -3.57 -1.26
CA LEU A 174 2.37 -2.30 -1.56
C LEU A 174 3.47 -1.29 -1.94
N PHE A 175 3.23 -0.49 -2.97
CA PHE A 175 4.24 0.43 -3.50
C PHE A 175 3.65 1.82 -3.72
N ASP A 176 4.26 2.85 -3.12
CA ASP A 176 3.91 4.23 -3.44
C ASP A 176 4.37 4.58 -4.86
N LEU A 177 3.43 5.00 -5.70
CA LEU A 177 3.73 5.48 -7.04
C LEU A 177 4.18 6.95 -7.00
N PRO A 178 5.13 7.35 -7.86
CA PRO A 178 5.49 8.76 -8.00
C PRO A 178 4.29 9.56 -8.51
N PRO A 179 4.10 10.83 -8.08
CA PRO A 179 2.99 11.67 -8.57
C PRO A 179 3.30 12.26 -9.96
N THR A 180 3.83 11.44 -10.87
CA THR A 180 4.30 11.84 -12.20
C THR A 180 3.49 11.16 -13.29
N LYS A 181 3.56 11.67 -14.52
CA LYS A 181 2.98 11.00 -15.70
C LYS A 181 3.59 9.61 -15.97
N ASN A 182 4.73 9.29 -15.35
CA ASN A 182 5.42 8.00 -15.49
C ASN A 182 4.90 6.94 -14.52
N ALA A 183 4.00 7.29 -13.58
CA ALA A 183 3.46 6.34 -12.60
C ALA A 183 2.93 5.04 -13.23
N PRO A 184 2.19 5.05 -14.36
CA PRO A 184 1.74 3.81 -15.00
C PRO A 184 2.90 2.92 -15.48
N LEU A 185 3.96 3.51 -16.04
CA LEU A 185 5.13 2.78 -16.53
C LEU A 185 5.93 2.17 -15.37
N PHE A 186 6.09 2.93 -14.29
CA PHE A 186 6.71 2.45 -13.07
C PHE A 186 5.94 1.26 -12.47
N ALA A 187 4.61 1.37 -12.36
CA ALA A 187 3.75 0.28 -11.87
C ALA A 187 3.83 -0.97 -12.76
N GLN A 188 3.82 -0.82 -14.08
CA GLN A 188 3.94 -1.92 -15.04
C GLN A 188 5.30 -2.65 -14.88
N ASN A 189 6.38 -1.93 -14.65
CA ASN A 189 7.69 -2.53 -14.42
C ASN A 189 7.71 -3.36 -13.13
N ILE A 190 7.11 -2.85 -12.04
CA ILE A 190 6.97 -3.61 -10.79
C ILE A 190 6.13 -4.87 -11.01
N MET A 191 5.00 -4.77 -11.71
CA MET A 191 4.15 -5.93 -12.01
C MET A 191 4.93 -7.01 -12.77
N ARG A 192 5.63 -6.64 -13.85
CA ARG A 192 6.43 -7.60 -14.63
C ARG A 192 7.53 -8.27 -13.81
N LEU A 193 8.13 -7.54 -12.87
CA LEU A 193 9.11 -8.11 -11.95
C LEU A 193 8.43 -9.08 -10.98
N GLY A 194 7.29 -8.69 -10.41
CA GLY A 194 6.48 -9.49 -9.50
C GLY A 194 5.97 -10.78 -10.15
N GLU A 195 5.41 -10.70 -11.35
CA GLU A 195 4.94 -11.85 -12.14
C GLU A 195 6.02 -12.92 -12.33
N LYS A 196 7.27 -12.51 -12.53
CA LYS A 196 8.38 -13.46 -12.68
C LYS A 196 8.86 -14.06 -11.36
N LYS A 197 8.76 -13.29 -10.27
CA LYS A 197 9.37 -13.63 -8.97
C LYS A 197 8.40 -14.28 -7.99
N LEU A 198 7.09 -14.07 -8.16
CA LEU A 198 6.03 -14.52 -7.27
C LEU A 198 5.19 -15.68 -7.86
N ILE A 199 5.68 -16.35 -8.91
CA ILE A 199 4.97 -17.48 -9.52
C ILE A 199 4.73 -18.57 -8.50
N GLY A 200 3.47 -18.97 -8.33
CA GLY A 200 3.06 -20.00 -7.36
C GLY A 200 3.06 -19.54 -5.91
N ILE A 201 3.28 -18.25 -5.64
CA ILE A 201 3.25 -17.66 -4.30
C ILE A 201 1.93 -16.91 -4.13
N ASP A 202 1.16 -17.27 -3.09
CA ASP A 202 -0.07 -16.58 -2.71
C ASP A 202 0.24 -15.25 -2.02
N THR A 203 0.57 -14.25 -2.84
CA THR A 203 0.91 -12.87 -2.45
C THR A 203 0.29 -11.87 -3.43
N LYS A 204 -0.20 -10.74 -2.92
CA LYS A 204 -0.79 -9.64 -3.70
C LYS A 204 0.22 -8.52 -3.94
N ILE A 205 0.12 -7.84 -5.09
CA ILE A 205 0.79 -6.57 -5.37
C ILE A 205 -0.28 -5.49 -5.49
N SER A 206 -0.07 -4.33 -4.87
CA SER A 206 -0.93 -3.15 -5.03
C SER A 206 -0.11 -1.86 -4.99
N PHE A 207 -0.76 -0.76 -5.35
CA PHE A 207 -0.07 0.51 -5.56
C PHE A 207 -0.82 1.65 -4.88
N HIS A 208 -0.16 2.37 -3.98
CA HIS A 208 -0.68 3.62 -3.48
C HIS A 208 -0.61 4.70 -4.55
N LEU A 209 -1.70 5.43 -4.69
CA LEU A 209 -1.82 6.44 -5.72
C LEU A 209 -2.45 7.72 -5.15
N PRO A 210 -1.71 8.85 -5.13
CA PRO A 210 -2.33 10.13 -4.81
C PRO A 210 -3.49 10.42 -5.75
N GLN A 211 -4.61 10.96 -5.24
CA GLN A 211 -5.81 11.24 -6.04
C GLN A 211 -5.54 12.04 -7.32
N LYS A 212 -4.65 13.04 -7.24
CA LYS A 212 -4.20 13.87 -8.38
C LYS A 212 -3.61 13.06 -9.55
N THR A 213 -3.18 11.83 -9.28
CA THR A 213 -2.52 10.92 -10.23
C THR A 213 -3.51 9.90 -10.84
N ILE A 214 -4.71 9.72 -10.27
CA ILE A 214 -5.76 8.82 -10.80
C ILE A 214 -6.14 9.18 -12.25
N LYS A 215 -6.14 10.47 -12.60
CA LYS A 215 -6.43 10.94 -13.96
C LYS A 215 -5.49 10.35 -15.02
N TYR A 216 -4.26 9.96 -14.64
CA TYR A 216 -3.30 9.38 -15.59
C TYR A 216 -3.57 7.90 -15.88
N PHE A 217 -4.28 7.21 -14.99
CA PHE A 217 -4.71 5.82 -15.19
C PHE A 217 -6.08 5.74 -15.88
N THR A 218 -6.94 6.74 -15.68
CA THR A 218 -8.31 6.78 -16.22
C THR A 218 -8.41 7.45 -17.60
N ARG A 219 -7.49 8.36 -17.97
CA ARG A 219 -7.51 9.03 -19.28
C ARG A 219 -7.20 8.14 -20.48
N ILE A 220 -6.77 6.89 -20.27
CA ILE A 220 -6.44 5.99 -21.37
C ILE A 220 -7.69 5.24 -21.90
N ASN A 221 -8.85 5.41 -21.24
CA ASN A 221 -10.16 5.02 -21.78
C ASN A 221 -10.85 6.16 -22.57
N GLY A 222 -10.10 6.95 -23.32
CA GLY A 222 -10.66 7.77 -24.40
C GLY A 222 -11.59 8.93 -24.01
N GLY A 223 -11.27 9.71 -22.98
CA GLY A 223 -11.92 11.01 -22.78
C GLY A 223 -13.45 10.94 -22.63
N LYS A 224 -13.92 10.04 -21.76
CA LYS A 224 -15.10 10.30 -20.92
C LYS A 224 -14.66 10.51 -19.49
#